data_AF-A0A973HUE0-F1
#
_entry.id   AF-A0A973HUE0-F1
#
_cell.length_a   1.000
_cell.length_b   1.000
_cell.length_c   1.000
_cell.angle_alpha   90.00
_cell.angle_beta   90.00
_cell.angle_gamma   90.00
#
_symmetry.space_group_name_H-M   'P 1'
#
loop_
_entity.id
_entity.type
_entity.pdbx_description
1 polymer ?
#
loop_
_entity_poly.entity_id
_entity_poly.type
_entity_poly.pdbx_seq_one_letter_code
_entity_poly.pdbx_strand_id
1 'polypeptide(L)'
;MVAGTPDSGFRAAKRGGLSTSDLLLGAGGAYLLSVPLLWLLAGSSGASAWPMALVWGLSVLVNAPHYGATLLRVYGQRAERRKYALFAVWATGLLLGLFWLGVHDAWVGSALVTAYFSWSPWHFAAQNFGIALLFLRRQGVAVTPATRRLLQASFALSVLLTLLALNAESSNSLPAPTRGGQVPNIDLLRIGIPSDIAAASILASLLAYLLCLAGAGWRLYREAPPQCLLPVGALVLCQAFWFTLPSLALLG
;
A
#
# COMPACT_ATOMS: atom_id res chain seq x y z
N MET A 1 6.99 48.31 -17.43
CA MET A 1 7.40 47.87 -16.09
C MET A 1 6.20 48.00 -15.17
N VAL A 2 5.51 46.89 -14.90
CA VAL A 2 4.49 46.81 -13.84
C VAL A 2 5.00 45.73 -12.90
N ALA A 3 5.47 46.15 -11.73
CA ALA A 3 5.90 45.26 -10.67
C ALA A 3 4.66 44.58 -10.08
N GLY A 4 4.44 43.33 -10.45
CA GLY A 4 3.44 42.47 -9.82
C GLY A 4 3.93 42.08 -8.43
N THR A 5 3.27 42.60 -7.40
CA THR A 5 3.39 42.12 -6.02
C THR A 5 3.09 40.62 -5.97
N PRO A 6 3.94 39.78 -5.35
CA PRO A 6 3.60 38.38 -5.14
C PRO A 6 2.41 38.29 -4.18
N ASP A 7 1.36 37.61 -4.62
CA ASP A 7 0.18 37.25 -3.85
C ASP A 7 0.55 36.75 -2.45
N SER A 8 0.33 37.61 -1.45
CA SER A 8 0.35 37.29 -0.01
C SER A 8 -0.90 36.51 0.43
N GLY A 9 -1.46 35.71 -0.48
CA GLY A 9 -2.77 35.09 -0.38
C GLY A 9 -2.79 33.67 0.20
N PHE A 10 -1.75 33.20 0.90
CA PHE A 10 -1.89 31.99 1.72
C PHE A 10 -2.37 32.39 3.10
N ARG A 11 -3.66 32.75 3.20
CA ARG A 11 -4.36 32.88 4.48
C ARG A 11 -4.01 31.65 5.31
N ALA A 12 -3.45 31.88 6.49
CA ALA A 12 -3.21 30.86 7.50
C ALA A 12 -4.52 30.11 7.72
N ALA A 13 -4.69 28.97 7.05
CA ALA A 13 -5.76 28.05 7.34
C ALA A 13 -5.64 27.76 8.83
N LYS A 14 -6.72 28.02 9.59
CA LYS A 14 -6.85 27.60 10.99
C LYS A 14 -6.17 26.24 11.11
N ARG A 15 -5.14 26.14 11.97
CA ARG A 15 -4.49 24.87 12.33
C ARG A 15 -5.57 23.98 12.94
N GLY A 16 -6.35 23.31 12.09
CA GLY A 16 -7.21 22.23 12.49
C GLY A 16 -6.27 21.11 12.88
N GLY A 17 -6.04 20.94 14.18
CA GLY A 17 -5.35 19.76 14.68
C GLY A 17 -5.97 18.52 14.04
N LEU A 18 -5.13 17.57 13.64
CA LEU A 18 -5.63 16.30 13.12
C LEU A 18 -6.52 15.65 14.18
N SER A 19 -7.72 15.24 13.78
CA SER A 19 -8.63 14.59 14.71
C SER A 19 -8.11 13.20 15.07
N THR A 20 -8.53 12.68 16.22
CA THR A 20 -8.28 11.28 16.59
C THR A 20 -8.77 10.32 15.50
N SER A 21 -9.85 10.66 14.79
CA SER A 21 -10.35 9.88 13.66
C SER A 21 -9.39 9.89 12.46
N ASP A 22 -8.74 11.02 12.16
CA ASP A 22 -7.72 11.07 11.09
C ASP A 22 -6.53 10.17 11.42
N LEU A 23 -6.10 10.11 12.69
CA LEU A 23 -5.00 9.24 13.12
C LEU A 23 -5.40 7.76 13.13
N LEU A 24 -6.54 7.42 13.72
CA LEU A 24 -6.97 6.03 13.87
C LEU A 24 -7.45 5.43 12.55
N LEU A 25 -8.29 6.14 11.80
CA LEU A 25 -8.95 5.61 10.60
C LEU A 25 -8.23 6.04 9.30
N GLY A 26 -7.66 7.24 9.27
CA GLY A 26 -7.02 7.79 8.06
C GLY A 26 -5.54 7.43 7.93
N ALA A 27 -4.81 7.35 9.04
CA ALA A 27 -3.37 7.09 9.07
C ALA A 27 -3.01 5.64 9.45
N GLY A 28 -4.01 4.78 9.64
CA GLY A 28 -3.83 3.37 9.99
C GLY A 28 -3.52 3.10 11.47
N GLY A 29 -3.72 4.07 12.37
CA GLY A 29 -3.50 3.85 13.81
C GLY A 29 -4.34 2.71 14.40
N ALA A 30 -5.62 2.59 14.01
CA ALA A 30 -6.47 1.48 14.42
C ALA A 30 -5.98 0.14 13.86
N TYR A 31 -5.41 0.14 12.65
CA TYR A 31 -4.81 -1.05 12.04
C TYR A 31 -3.59 -1.52 12.84
N LEU A 32 -2.67 -0.62 13.19
CA LEU A 32 -1.48 -0.92 13.99
C LEU A 32 -1.81 -1.48 15.38
N LEU A 33 -2.96 -1.14 15.93
CA LEU A 33 -3.43 -1.67 17.22
C LEU A 33 -4.18 -2.99 17.06
N SER A 34 -5.09 -3.07 16.09
CA SER A 34 -5.99 -4.22 15.93
C SER A 34 -5.27 -5.46 15.45
N VAL A 35 -4.27 -5.37 14.57
CA VAL A 35 -3.58 -6.56 14.05
C VAL A 35 -2.78 -7.31 15.12
N PRO A 36 -1.89 -6.65 15.90
CA PRO A 36 -1.21 -7.33 17.01
C PRO A 36 -2.19 -7.86 18.05
N LEU A 37 -3.26 -7.12 18.35
CA LEU A 37 -4.29 -7.58 19.28
C LEU A 37 -5.00 -8.84 18.79
N LEU A 38 -5.41 -8.87 17.51
CA LEU A 38 -6.02 -10.04 16.90
C LEU A 38 -5.06 -11.23 16.85
N TRP A 39 -3.76 -10.99 16.61
CA TRP A 39 -2.74 -12.03 16.65
C TRP A 39 -2.59 -12.62 18.06
N LEU A 40 -2.52 -11.79 19.10
CA LEU A 40 -2.48 -12.23 20.51
C LEU A 40 -3.73 -13.00 20.92
N LEU A 41 -4.89 -12.61 20.40
CA LEU A 41 -6.17 -13.24 20.69
C LEU A 41 -6.51 -14.38 19.71
N ALA A 42 -5.67 -14.68 18.73
CA ALA A 42 -5.99 -15.66 17.70
C ALA A 42 -6.24 -17.06 18.29
N GLY A 43 -5.47 -17.43 19.32
CA GLY A 43 -5.60 -18.71 20.00
C GLY A 43 -6.86 -18.84 20.89
N SER A 44 -7.44 -17.74 21.34
CA SER A 44 -8.58 -17.72 22.27
C SER A 44 -9.90 -17.27 21.64
N SER A 45 -9.85 -16.55 20.51
CA SER A 45 -11.02 -16.01 19.81
C SER A 45 -11.76 -17.03 18.95
N GLY A 46 -11.14 -18.18 18.66
CA GLY A 46 -11.65 -19.15 17.68
C GLY A 46 -11.67 -18.60 16.24
N ALA A 47 -11.04 -17.44 15.98
CA ALA A 47 -11.01 -16.82 14.65
C ALA A 47 -10.35 -17.72 13.59
N SER A 48 -9.40 -18.56 13.99
CA SER A 48 -8.78 -19.57 13.12
C SER A 48 -9.75 -20.64 12.63
N ALA A 49 -10.88 -20.84 13.31
CA ALA A 49 -11.93 -21.78 12.93
C ALA A 49 -13.04 -21.14 12.09
N TRP A 50 -12.95 -19.86 11.76
CA TRP A 50 -13.98 -19.19 10.98
C TRP A 50 -14.06 -19.78 9.56
N PRO A 51 -15.28 -20.02 9.02
CA PRO A 51 -15.43 -20.49 7.66
C PRO A 51 -14.79 -19.50 6.68
N MET A 52 -14.00 -19.99 5.73
CA MET A 52 -13.32 -19.15 4.73
C MET A 52 -14.31 -18.26 3.96
N ALA A 53 -15.51 -18.78 3.66
CA ALA A 53 -16.57 -18.00 3.02
C ALA A 53 -17.02 -16.79 3.85
N LEU A 54 -17.08 -16.92 5.19
CA LEU A 54 -17.41 -15.82 6.08
C LEU A 54 -16.31 -14.76 6.06
N VAL A 55 -15.03 -15.18 6.14
CA VAL A 55 -13.87 -14.26 6.10
C VAL A 55 -13.85 -13.46 4.80
N TRP A 56 -14.03 -14.12 3.65
CA TRP A 56 -14.12 -13.44 2.36
C TRP A 56 -15.37 -12.56 2.25
N GLY A 57 -16.52 -13.03 2.72
CA GLY A 57 -17.77 -12.27 2.73
C GLY A 57 -17.64 -10.97 3.52
N LEU A 58 -17.07 -11.03 4.73
CA LEU A 58 -16.78 -9.85 5.55
C LEU A 58 -15.76 -8.93 4.87
N SER A 59 -14.72 -9.50 4.25
CA SER A 59 -13.70 -8.72 3.53
C SER A 59 -14.31 -7.94 2.36
N VAL A 60 -15.21 -8.56 1.59
CA VAL A 60 -15.95 -7.88 0.52
C VAL A 60 -16.90 -6.84 1.09
N LEU A 61 -17.64 -7.17 2.14
CA LEU A 61 -18.60 -6.25 2.78
C LEU A 61 -17.92 -4.97 3.28
N VAL A 62 -16.72 -5.08 3.83
CA VAL A 62 -15.96 -3.93 4.34
C VAL A 62 -15.25 -3.17 3.21
N ASN A 63 -14.62 -3.87 2.26
CA ASN A 63 -13.81 -3.23 1.23
C ASN A 63 -14.63 -2.69 0.05
N ALA A 64 -15.73 -3.35 -0.34
CA ALA A 64 -16.51 -2.94 -1.51
C ALA A 64 -17.13 -1.53 -1.38
N PRO A 65 -17.70 -1.12 -0.24
CA PRO A 65 -18.18 0.26 -0.06
C PRO A 65 -17.07 1.30 -0.21
N HIS A 66 -15.86 1.00 0.26
CA HIS A 66 -14.70 1.89 0.13
C HIS A 66 -14.33 2.11 -1.35
N TYR A 67 -14.25 1.03 -2.13
CA TYR A 67 -14.00 1.14 -3.57
C TYR A 67 -15.16 1.82 -4.30
N GLY A 68 -16.41 1.49 -3.94
CA GLY A 68 -17.61 2.10 -4.51
C GLY A 68 -17.65 3.62 -4.30
N ALA A 69 -17.37 4.10 -3.09
CA ALA A 69 -17.29 5.53 -2.80
C ALA A 69 -16.21 6.25 -3.63
N THR A 70 -15.07 5.59 -3.84
CA THR A 70 -13.98 6.12 -4.68
C THR A 70 -14.42 6.22 -6.15
N LEU A 71 -15.05 5.17 -6.68
CA LEU A 71 -15.57 5.15 -8.05
C LEU A 71 -16.66 6.19 -8.26
N LEU A 72 -17.58 6.37 -7.31
CA LEU A 72 -18.61 7.42 -7.36
C LEU A 72 -18.00 8.83 -7.37
N ARG A 73 -16.91 9.04 -6.62
CA ARG A 73 -16.22 10.34 -6.59
C ARG A 73 -15.47 10.62 -7.89
N VAL A 74 -14.78 9.63 -8.45
CA VAL A 74 -13.98 9.79 -9.69
C VAL A 74 -14.86 9.83 -10.93
N TYR A 75 -15.89 8.98 -10.99
CA TYR A 75 -16.73 8.77 -12.17
C TYR A 75 -18.15 9.32 -12.01
N GLY A 76 -18.42 10.16 -11.00
CA GLY A 76 -19.76 10.69 -10.73
C GLY A 76 -20.34 11.50 -11.88
N GLN A 77 -19.49 12.22 -12.62
CA GLN A 77 -19.89 13.06 -13.74
C GLN A 77 -19.75 12.33 -15.08
N ARG A 78 -20.68 12.59 -16.01
CA ARG A 78 -20.66 11.99 -17.36
C ARG A 78 -19.40 12.38 -18.16
N ALA A 79 -18.89 13.59 -17.97
CA ALA A 79 -17.65 14.06 -18.60
C ALA A 79 -16.44 13.22 -18.15
N GLU A 80 -16.30 12.99 -16.84
CA GLU A 80 -15.21 12.17 -16.29
C GLU A 80 -15.30 10.70 -16.74
N ARG A 81 -16.52 10.12 -16.81
CA ARG A 81 -16.72 8.77 -17.37
C ARG A 81 -16.24 8.65 -18.82
N ARG A 82 -16.48 9.66 -19.64
CA ARG A 82 -16.02 9.69 -21.03
C ARG A 82 -14.49 9.84 -21.11
N LYS A 83 -13.95 10.78 -20.35
CA LYS A 83 -12.51 11.06 -20.29
C LYS A 83 -11.70 9.83 -19.88
N TYR A 84 -12.22 9.06 -18.93
CA TYR A 84 -11.54 7.88 -18.37
C TYR A 84 -12.14 6.55 -18.84
N ALA A 85 -12.88 6.53 -19.97
CA ALA A 85 -13.54 5.34 -20.49
C ALA A 85 -12.57 4.16 -20.73
N LEU A 86 -11.31 4.46 -21.11
CA LEU A 86 -10.25 3.47 -21.23
C LEU A 86 -10.10 2.64 -19.95
N PHE A 87 -10.03 3.28 -18.79
CA PHE A 87 -9.83 2.59 -17.52
C PHE A 87 -11.14 2.07 -16.93
N ALA A 88 -12.21 2.87 -17.01
CA ALA A 88 -13.48 2.57 -16.36
C ALA A 88 -14.30 1.49 -17.07
N VAL A 89 -14.12 1.32 -18.39
CA VAL A 89 -14.91 0.38 -19.21
C VAL A 89 -14.00 -0.64 -19.85
N TRP A 90 -13.04 -0.21 -20.68
CA TRP A 90 -12.29 -1.14 -21.51
C TRP A 90 -11.29 -1.98 -20.71
N ALA A 91 -10.50 -1.35 -19.83
CA ALA A 91 -9.59 -2.07 -18.94
C ALA A 91 -10.35 -2.95 -17.95
N THR A 92 -11.47 -2.48 -17.39
CA THR A 92 -12.34 -3.29 -16.54
C THR A 92 -12.91 -4.50 -17.28
N GLY A 93 -13.43 -4.31 -18.50
CA GLY A 93 -13.93 -5.40 -19.33
C GLY A 93 -12.84 -6.41 -19.70
N LEU A 94 -11.65 -5.94 -20.04
CA LEU A 94 -10.48 -6.79 -20.26
C LEU A 94 -10.12 -7.59 -19.01
N LEU A 95 -10.07 -6.96 -17.83
CA LEU A 95 -9.78 -7.64 -16.57
C LEU A 95 -10.84 -8.67 -16.21
N LEU A 96 -12.13 -8.41 -16.49
CA LEU A 96 -13.20 -9.40 -16.30
C LEU A 96 -13.04 -10.59 -17.25
N GLY A 97 -12.71 -10.32 -18.53
CA GLY A 97 -12.42 -11.38 -19.50
C GLY A 97 -11.20 -12.22 -19.11
N LEU A 98 -10.11 -11.57 -18.69
CA LEU A 98 -8.92 -12.24 -18.18
C LEU A 98 -9.22 -13.04 -16.91
N PHE A 99 -10.03 -12.51 -15.99
CA PHE A 99 -10.44 -13.24 -14.79
C PHE A 99 -11.22 -14.51 -15.16
N TRP A 100 -12.20 -14.40 -16.06
CA TRP A 100 -12.95 -15.56 -16.55
C TRP A 100 -12.00 -16.60 -17.17
N LEU A 101 -11.08 -16.18 -18.04
CA LEU A 101 -10.05 -17.06 -18.61
C LEU A 101 -9.16 -17.69 -17.52
N GLY A 102 -8.72 -16.92 -16.52
CA GLY A 102 -7.86 -17.39 -15.44
C GLY A 102 -8.52 -18.38 -14.48
N VAL A 103 -9.86 -18.43 -14.44
CA VAL A 103 -10.59 -19.49 -13.71
C VAL A 103 -10.58 -20.81 -14.50
N HIS A 104 -10.37 -20.76 -15.81
CA HIS A 104 -10.34 -21.93 -16.70
C HIS A 104 -8.93 -22.35 -17.12
N ASP A 105 -7.94 -21.45 -17.03
CA ASP A 105 -6.54 -21.69 -17.39
C ASP A 105 -5.62 -21.25 -16.24
N ALA A 106 -4.86 -22.20 -15.67
CA ALA A 106 -3.99 -21.92 -14.53
C ALA A 106 -2.83 -20.99 -14.87
N TRP A 107 -2.32 -20.99 -16.11
CA TRP A 107 -1.21 -20.10 -16.44
C TRP A 107 -1.71 -18.66 -16.47
N VAL A 108 -2.87 -18.41 -17.08
CA VAL A 108 -3.53 -17.09 -17.05
C VAL A 108 -3.88 -16.69 -15.61
N GLY A 109 -4.45 -17.61 -14.82
CA GLY A 109 -4.74 -17.38 -13.41
C GLY A 109 -3.49 -17.01 -12.60
N SER A 110 -2.40 -17.77 -12.78
CA SER A 110 -1.10 -17.54 -12.15
C SER A 110 -0.49 -16.20 -12.58
N ALA A 111 -0.57 -15.86 -13.86
CA ALA A 111 -0.10 -14.58 -14.38
C ALA A 111 -0.89 -13.40 -13.79
N LEU A 112 -2.21 -13.52 -13.65
CA LEU A 112 -3.06 -12.49 -13.03
C LEU A 112 -2.75 -12.32 -11.55
N VAL A 113 -2.63 -13.42 -10.81
CA VAL A 113 -2.26 -13.40 -9.39
C VAL A 113 -0.87 -12.77 -9.23
N THR A 114 0.09 -13.14 -10.06
CA THR A 114 1.44 -12.57 -10.07
C THR A 114 1.43 -11.07 -10.37
N ALA A 115 0.68 -10.64 -11.39
CA ALA A 115 0.53 -9.24 -11.72
C ALA A 115 -0.12 -8.46 -10.57
N TYR A 116 -1.15 -9.01 -9.94
CA TYR A 116 -1.81 -8.42 -8.78
C TYR A 116 -0.87 -8.25 -7.58
N PHE A 117 -0.14 -9.31 -7.21
CA PHE A 117 0.81 -9.26 -6.09
C PHE A 117 2.04 -8.40 -6.38
N SER A 118 2.42 -8.22 -7.65
CA SER A 118 3.51 -7.32 -8.03
C SER A 118 3.05 -5.85 -8.06
N TRP A 119 1.82 -5.59 -8.50
CA TRP A 119 1.28 -4.24 -8.64
C TRP A 119 0.73 -3.66 -7.34
N SER A 120 0.10 -4.49 -6.50
CA SER A 120 -0.57 -4.01 -5.30
C SER A 120 0.36 -3.27 -4.31
N PRO A 121 1.60 -3.71 -4.04
CA PRO A 121 2.50 -2.97 -3.16
C PRO A 121 2.82 -1.58 -3.72
N TRP A 122 3.05 -1.48 -5.04
CA TRP A 122 3.30 -0.22 -5.72
C TRP A 122 2.11 0.74 -5.59
N HIS A 123 0.90 0.24 -5.84
CA HIS A 123 -0.31 1.04 -5.70
C HIS A 123 -0.51 1.58 -4.28
N PHE A 124 -0.38 0.71 -3.27
CA PHE A 124 -0.52 1.11 -1.86
C PHE A 124 0.59 2.07 -1.42
N ALA A 125 1.84 1.84 -1.82
CA ALA A 125 2.94 2.74 -1.52
C ALA A 125 2.73 4.14 -2.09
N ALA A 126 2.29 4.24 -3.35
CA ALA A 126 1.98 5.52 -3.99
C ALA A 126 0.81 6.23 -3.30
N GLN A 127 -0.24 5.48 -2.92
CA GLN A 127 -1.37 6.03 -2.17
C GLN A 127 -0.93 6.55 -0.79
N ASN A 128 -0.21 5.75 -0.01
CA ASN A 128 0.27 6.12 1.32
C ASN A 128 1.22 7.31 1.28
N PHE A 129 2.08 7.40 0.27
CA PHE A 129 2.90 8.59 0.02
C PHE A 129 2.04 9.84 -0.22
N GLY A 130 1.00 9.72 -1.06
CA GLY A 130 0.06 10.81 -1.32
C GLY A 130 -0.69 11.27 -0.07
N ILE A 131 -1.17 10.33 0.75
CA ILE A 131 -1.84 10.62 2.03
C ILE A 131 -0.87 11.25 3.03
N ALA A 132 0.38 10.77 3.11
CA ALA A 132 1.40 11.36 3.98
C ALA A 132 1.65 12.84 3.62
N LEU A 133 1.78 13.17 2.33
CA LEU A 133 1.91 14.56 1.90
C LEU A 133 0.65 15.38 2.18
N LEU A 134 -0.53 14.79 2.04
CA LEU A 134 -1.80 15.44 2.38
C LEU A 134 -1.85 15.80 3.88
N PHE A 135 -1.45 14.88 4.77
CA PHE A 135 -1.41 15.15 6.21
C PHE A 135 -0.42 16.26 6.57
N LEU A 136 0.80 16.21 6.00
CA LEU A 136 1.78 17.29 6.19
C LEU A 136 1.22 18.64 5.74
N ARG A 137 0.59 18.68 4.57
CA ARG A 137 -0.02 19.91 4.04
C ARG A 137 -1.19 20.41 4.89
N ARG A 138 -2.06 19.51 5.40
CA ARG A 138 -3.16 19.85 6.31
C ARG A 138 -2.66 20.46 7.62
N GLN A 139 -1.46 20.08 8.06
CA GLN A 139 -0.79 20.65 9.24
C GLN A 139 0.02 21.93 8.94
N GLY A 140 0.04 22.39 7.69
CA GLY A 140 0.84 23.56 7.29
C GLY A 140 2.34 23.29 7.25
N VAL A 141 2.76 22.03 7.21
CA VAL A 141 4.18 21.65 7.11
C VAL A 141 4.65 21.81 5.67
N ALA A 142 5.64 22.68 5.44
CA ALA A 142 6.25 22.87 4.14
C ALA A 142 7.20 21.71 3.82
N VAL A 143 6.89 20.94 2.77
CA VAL A 143 7.73 19.81 2.34
C VAL A 143 8.66 20.27 1.22
N THR A 144 9.94 20.43 1.54
CA THR A 144 10.95 20.77 0.51
C THR A 144 11.05 19.68 -0.57
N PRO A 145 11.47 20.01 -1.80
CA PRO A 145 11.62 19.03 -2.89
C PRO A 145 12.51 17.84 -2.52
N ALA A 146 13.60 18.08 -1.78
CA ALA A 146 14.49 17.02 -1.33
C ALA A 146 13.84 16.12 -0.26
N THR A 147 13.04 16.66 0.67
CA THR A 147 12.32 15.84 1.67
C THR A 147 11.26 14.99 0.99
N ARG A 148 10.55 15.57 0.01
CA ARG A 148 9.58 14.85 -0.81
C ARG A 148 10.23 13.68 -1.55
N ARG A 149 11.42 13.87 -2.14
CA ARG A 149 12.16 12.82 -2.86
C ARG A 149 12.63 11.71 -1.92
N LEU A 150 13.16 12.04 -0.74
CA LEU A 150 13.56 11.05 0.26
C LEU A 150 12.38 10.21 0.74
N LEU A 151 11.24 10.86 1.01
CA LEU A 151 10.03 10.15 1.39
C LEU A 151 9.50 9.28 0.24
N GLN A 152 9.46 9.80 -0.99
CA GLN A 152 9.06 9.01 -2.15
C GLN A 152 9.98 7.80 -2.36
N ALA A 153 11.29 7.97 -2.19
CA ALA A 153 12.27 6.90 -2.29
C ALA A 153 12.06 5.84 -1.20
N SER A 154 11.76 6.21 0.05
CA SER A 154 11.48 5.23 1.10
C SER A 154 10.23 4.39 0.78
N PHE A 155 9.16 4.99 0.26
CA PHE A 155 7.98 4.24 -0.19
C PHE A 155 8.31 3.30 -1.35
N ALA A 156 9.07 3.75 -2.36
CA ALA A 156 9.48 2.91 -3.48
C ALA A 156 10.40 1.76 -3.05
N LEU A 157 11.34 2.00 -2.13
CA LEU A 157 12.25 0.98 -1.61
C LEU A 157 11.51 -0.08 -0.77
N SER A 158 10.44 0.30 -0.06
CA SER A 158 9.59 -0.69 0.62
C SER A 158 8.92 -1.66 -0.37
N VAL A 159 8.56 -1.17 -1.57
CA VAL A 159 8.02 -2.01 -2.65
C VAL A 159 9.10 -2.92 -3.21
N LEU A 160 10.30 -2.39 -3.46
CA LEU A 160 11.43 -3.18 -3.94
C LEU A 160 11.75 -4.36 -3.00
N LEU A 161 11.74 -4.12 -1.68
CA LEU A 161 11.93 -5.15 -0.67
C LEU A 161 10.88 -6.28 -0.80
N THR A 162 9.61 -5.91 -0.94
CA THR A 162 8.52 -6.88 -1.19
C THR A 162 8.73 -7.67 -2.49
N LEU A 163 9.09 -6.98 -3.58
CA LEU A 163 9.27 -7.62 -4.89
C LEU A 163 10.46 -8.58 -4.90
N LEU A 164 11.57 -8.24 -4.24
CA LEU A 164 12.71 -9.13 -4.05
C LEU A 164 12.28 -10.38 -3.29
N ALA A 165 11.51 -10.22 -2.21
CA ALA A 165 11.05 -11.34 -1.41
C ALA A 165 10.03 -12.24 -2.13
N LEU A 166 9.15 -11.67 -2.95
CA LEU A 166 8.19 -12.45 -3.75
C LEU A 166 8.88 -13.27 -4.84
N ASN A 167 10.01 -12.78 -5.37
CA ASN A 167 10.72 -13.38 -6.50
C ASN A 167 11.91 -14.27 -6.11
N ALA A 168 12.27 -14.34 -4.82
CA ALA A 168 13.32 -15.23 -4.32
C ALA A 168 12.94 -16.71 -4.49
N GLU A 169 13.92 -17.57 -4.76
CA GLU A 169 13.74 -19.02 -4.91
C GLU A 169 13.24 -19.67 -3.61
N SER A 170 13.74 -19.23 -2.45
CA SER A 170 13.31 -19.64 -1.11
C SER A 170 11.93 -19.11 -0.70
N SER A 171 11.27 -18.40 -1.61
CA SER A 171 9.89 -17.96 -1.57
C SER A 171 8.90 -19.02 -1.06
N ASN A 172 8.38 -18.99 0.17
CA ASN A 172 7.21 -19.81 0.52
C ASN A 172 5.93 -19.09 0.04
N SER A 173 5.59 -19.18 -1.25
CA SER A 173 4.37 -18.52 -1.76
C SER A 173 3.15 -19.27 -1.26
N LEU A 174 2.16 -18.50 -0.84
CA LEU A 174 0.83 -18.95 -0.45
C LEU A 174 0.32 -20.08 -1.36
N PRO A 175 -0.05 -21.25 -0.82
CA PRO A 175 -0.81 -22.22 -1.58
C PRO A 175 -2.14 -21.57 -1.98
N ALA A 176 -2.46 -21.54 -3.27
CA ALA A 176 -3.81 -21.19 -3.69
C ALA A 176 -4.83 -22.18 -3.10
N PRO A 177 -6.09 -21.76 -2.85
CA PRO A 177 -7.10 -22.67 -2.32
C PRO A 177 -7.37 -23.79 -3.32
N THR A 178 -7.03 -25.01 -2.94
CA THR A 178 -7.46 -26.23 -3.65
C THR A 178 -8.93 -26.45 -3.37
N ARG A 179 -9.79 -26.27 -4.37
CA ARG A 179 -11.12 -26.87 -4.35
C ARG A 179 -10.94 -28.29 -4.86
N GLY A 180 -10.98 -29.26 -3.94
CA GLY A 180 -10.68 -30.65 -4.21
C GLY A 180 -11.24 -31.15 -5.55
N GLY A 181 -10.33 -31.56 -6.43
CA GLY A 181 -10.63 -32.19 -7.73
C GLY A 181 -10.37 -31.29 -8.94
N GLN A 182 -9.30 -31.59 -9.68
CA GLN A 182 -9.05 -31.17 -11.08
C GLN A 182 -9.05 -29.66 -11.42
N VAL A 183 -8.77 -28.76 -10.48
CA VAL A 183 -8.44 -27.36 -10.83
C VAL A 183 -6.92 -27.21 -10.85
N PRO A 184 -6.34 -26.70 -11.95
CA PRO A 184 -4.89 -26.57 -12.03
C PRO A 184 -4.37 -25.56 -11.00
N ASN A 185 -3.25 -25.88 -10.35
CA ASN A 185 -2.67 -25.08 -9.28
C ASN A 185 -2.36 -23.66 -9.79
N ILE A 186 -2.91 -22.65 -9.11
CA ILE A 186 -2.56 -21.25 -9.36
C ILE A 186 -1.36 -20.92 -8.47
N ASP A 187 -0.24 -20.59 -9.09
CA ASP A 187 1.01 -20.29 -8.41
C ASP A 187 1.46 -18.85 -8.70
N LEU A 188 2.30 -18.30 -7.83
CA LEU A 188 3.03 -17.07 -8.16
C LEU A 188 4.14 -17.41 -9.16
N LEU A 189 4.08 -16.81 -10.34
CA LEU A 189 5.12 -16.90 -11.36
C LEU A 189 6.30 -16.04 -10.91
N ARG A 190 7.39 -16.69 -10.53
CA ARG A 190 8.58 -16.05 -9.99
C ARG A 190 9.69 -15.99 -11.00
N ILE A 191 10.54 -14.99 -10.86
CA ILE A 191 11.81 -14.92 -11.58
C ILE A 191 12.78 -16.00 -11.08
N GLY A 192 12.73 -16.35 -9.79
CA GLY A 192 13.66 -17.31 -9.19
C GLY A 192 15.02 -16.66 -8.92
N ILE A 193 15.04 -15.62 -8.08
CA ILE A 193 16.28 -14.98 -7.67
C ILE A 193 17.00 -15.90 -6.68
N PRO A 194 18.27 -16.29 -6.94
CA PRO A 194 19.04 -17.12 -6.01
C PRO A 194 19.09 -16.51 -4.61
N SER A 195 18.94 -17.34 -3.58
CA SER A 195 18.77 -16.89 -2.19
C SER A 195 19.86 -15.92 -1.71
N ASP A 196 21.12 -16.17 -2.06
CA ASP A 196 22.25 -15.30 -1.67
C ASP A 196 22.14 -13.90 -2.31
N ILE A 197 21.73 -13.85 -3.58
CA ILE A 197 21.52 -12.60 -4.32
C ILE A 197 20.31 -11.85 -3.76
N ALA A 198 19.23 -12.57 -3.45
CA ALA A 198 18.03 -12.00 -2.84
C ALA A 198 18.35 -11.40 -1.46
N ALA A 199 19.06 -12.14 -0.59
CA ALA A 199 19.46 -11.67 0.74
C ALA A 199 20.34 -10.42 0.66
N ALA A 200 21.38 -10.44 -0.18
CA ALA A 200 22.25 -9.28 -0.38
C ALA A 200 21.47 -8.06 -0.90
N SER A 201 20.58 -8.26 -1.87
CA SER A 201 19.74 -7.20 -2.44
C SER A 201 18.74 -6.64 -1.44
N ILE A 202 18.16 -7.50 -0.59
CA ILE A 202 17.27 -7.11 0.51
C ILE A 202 18.03 -6.26 1.52
N LEU A 203 19.22 -6.68 1.97
CA LEU A 203 20.05 -5.91 2.91
C LEU A 203 20.43 -4.53 2.36
N ALA A 204 20.87 -4.47 1.11
CA ALA A 204 21.21 -3.20 0.45
C ALA A 204 19.98 -2.28 0.32
N SER A 205 18.84 -2.83 -0.10
CA SER A 205 17.59 -2.09 -0.23
C SER A 205 17.04 -1.62 1.12
N LEU A 206 17.20 -2.43 2.16
CA LEU A 206 16.81 -2.11 3.54
C LEU A 206 17.66 -0.96 4.08
N LEU A 207 18.98 -1.00 3.89
CA LEU A 207 19.86 0.10 4.30
C LEU A 207 19.47 1.39 3.57
N ALA A 208 19.28 1.34 2.25
CA ALA A 208 18.84 2.50 1.47
C ALA A 208 17.47 3.02 1.94
N TYR A 209 16.53 2.12 2.25
CA TYR A 209 15.21 2.46 2.79
C TYR A 209 15.32 3.21 4.11
N LEU A 210 16.11 2.68 5.06
CA LEU A 210 16.32 3.28 6.37
C LEU A 210 17.01 4.64 6.27
N LEU A 211 18.02 4.78 5.40
CA LEU A 211 18.70 6.06 5.18
C LEU A 211 17.77 7.12 4.57
N CYS A 212 16.96 6.74 3.57
CA CYS A 212 15.97 7.65 2.98
C CYS A 212 14.91 8.07 4.00
N LEU A 213 14.41 7.11 4.78
CA LEU A 213 13.40 7.37 5.80
C LEU A 213 13.94 8.23 6.94
N ALA A 214 15.14 7.92 7.45
CA ALA A 214 15.80 8.71 8.49
C ALA A 214 16.11 10.12 8.00
N GLY A 215 16.60 10.27 6.76
CA GLY A 215 16.83 11.57 6.15
C GLY A 215 15.55 12.38 5.99
N ALA A 216 14.45 11.76 5.53
CA ALA A 216 13.14 12.43 5.45
C ALA A 216 12.63 12.83 6.84
N GLY A 217 12.66 11.90 7.80
CA GLY A 217 12.22 12.10 9.16
C GLY A 217 12.98 13.19 9.89
N TRP A 218 14.32 13.20 9.79
CA TRP A 218 15.16 14.26 10.36
C TRP A 218 14.82 15.64 9.81
N ARG A 219 14.65 15.75 8.48
CA ARG A 219 14.30 17.01 7.85
C ARG A 219 12.90 17.47 8.25
N LEU A 220 11.92 16.57 8.35
CA LEU A 220 10.58 16.90 8.82
C LEU A 220 10.57 17.33 10.30
N TYR A 221 11.33 16.63 11.15
CA TYR A 221 11.44 16.94 12.57
C TYR A 221 12.03 18.32 12.83
N ARG A 222 12.96 18.78 11.99
CA ARG A 222 13.53 20.13 12.08
C ARG A 222 12.58 21.25 11.65
N GLU A 223 11.61 20.94 10.80
CA GLU A 223 10.71 21.91 10.15
C GLU A 223 9.30 21.93 10.76
N ALA A 224 8.95 20.94 11.58
CA ALA A 224 7.61 20.78 12.13
C ALA A 224 7.63 20.24 13.57
N PRO A 225 6.66 20.63 14.41
CA PRO A 225 6.52 20.04 15.73
C PRO A 225 6.19 18.53 15.61
N PRO A 226 6.66 17.68 16.54
CA PRO A 226 6.52 16.22 16.44
C PRO A 226 5.07 15.73 16.29
N GLN A 227 4.13 16.45 16.91
CA GLN A 227 2.70 16.13 16.87
C GLN A 227 2.13 16.17 15.45
N CYS A 228 2.65 17.04 14.58
CA CYS A 228 2.24 17.13 13.18
C CYS A 228 2.75 15.95 12.34
N LEU A 229 3.73 15.20 12.85
CA LEU A 229 4.36 14.07 12.17
C LEU A 229 3.74 12.73 12.55
N LEU A 230 2.95 12.66 13.63
CA LEU A 230 2.36 11.41 14.14
C LEU A 230 1.58 10.63 13.06
N PRO A 231 0.71 11.26 12.24
CA PRO A 231 -0.06 10.53 11.23
C PRO A 231 0.82 10.02 10.08
N VAL A 232 1.89 10.75 9.74
CA VAL A 232 2.87 10.28 8.75
C VAL A 232 3.66 9.10 9.32
N GLY A 233 4.07 9.19 10.59
CA GLY A 233 4.75 8.10 11.28
C GLY A 233 3.89 6.83 11.34
N ALA A 234 2.61 6.96 11.68
CA ALA A 234 1.65 5.84 11.68
C ALA A 234 1.52 5.21 10.28
N LEU A 235 1.41 6.01 9.22
CA LEU A 235 1.37 5.50 7.84
C LEU A 235 2.66 4.77 7.45
N VAL A 236 3.82 5.34 7.77
CA VAL A 236 5.12 4.70 7.50
C VAL A 236 5.26 3.39 8.26
N LEU A 237 4.79 3.32 9.50
CA LEU A 237 4.79 2.08 10.28
C LEU A 237 3.85 1.04 9.67
N CYS A 238 2.65 1.45 9.22
CA CYS A 238 1.74 0.56 8.48
C CYS A 238 2.40 0.02 7.21
N GLN A 239 3.04 0.90 6.43
CA GLN A 239 3.77 0.53 5.21
C GLN A 239 4.88 -0.47 5.52
N ALA A 240 5.68 -0.23 6.56
CA ALA A 240 6.76 -1.11 6.96
C ALA A 240 6.24 -2.49 7.40
N PHE A 241 5.14 -2.52 8.15
CA PHE A 241 4.53 -3.76 8.61
C PHE A 241 4.06 -4.65 7.46
N TRP A 242 3.50 -4.06 6.40
CA TRP A 242 3.03 -4.80 5.24
C TRP A 242 4.12 -5.19 4.24
N PHE A 243 5.11 -4.31 4.02
CA PHE A 243 5.99 -4.41 2.85
C PHE A 243 7.48 -4.54 3.17
N THR A 244 7.90 -4.19 4.38
CA THR A 244 9.32 -4.21 4.78
C THR A 244 9.64 -5.35 5.74
N LEU A 245 8.82 -5.54 6.78
CA LEU A 245 9.06 -6.58 7.79
C LEU A 245 8.96 -8.01 7.23
N PRO A 246 7.97 -8.37 6.39
CA PRO A 246 7.88 -9.73 5.86
C PRO A 246 9.10 -10.14 5.04
N SER A 247 9.72 -9.20 4.31
CA SER A 247 10.95 -9.45 3.53
C SER A 247 12.17 -9.78 4.39
N LEU A 248 12.16 -9.46 5.69
CA LEU A 248 13.26 -9.81 6.60
C LEU A 248 13.28 -11.31 6.94
N ALA A 249 12.15 -12.01 6.76
CA ALA A 249 12.08 -13.45 6.99
C ALA A 249 12.99 -14.28 6.06
N LEU A 250 13.50 -13.68 4.98
CA LEU A 250 14.46 -14.32 4.06
C LEU A 250 15.92 -14.14 4.49
N LEU A 251 16.18 -13.42 5.58
CA LEU A 251 17.54 -13.17 6.10
C LEU A 251 17.94 -14.10 7.25
N GLY A 252 17.03 -14.94 7.75
CA GLY A 252 17.25 -15.93 8.80
C GLY A 252 16.80 -17.30 8.37
#